data_AF-A0A0D6QQX1-F1
#
_entry.id   AF-A0A0D6QQX1-F1
#
_cell.length_a   1.000
_cell.length_b   1.000
_cell.length_c   1.000
_cell.angle_alpha   90.00
_cell.angle_beta   90.00
_cell.angle_gamma   90.00
#
_symmetry.space_group_name_H-M   'P 1'
#
loop_
_entity.id
_entity.type
_entity.pdbx_description
1 polymer ?
#
loop_
_entity_poly.entity_id
_entity_poly.type
_entity_poly.pdbx_seq_one_letter_code
_entity_poly.pdbx_strand_id
1 'polypeptide(L)'
;MTLVRSLLVAALALAVPFAARAAGGHDSVGCGGCHSIHTAKGKIIFAVTPNTKALDPKTKQPYSGTTALCLACHADSKDGGQGYAPVSGHMSHPYGVGNVNPKVAKVPAELLRDGRFECIGCHDPHPSNPNYKYLRVDTAKGQQMDAFCGVCHPGKADAATVKQAALFTSMDESGAKRAAAPAPAPAKK
;
A
#
# COMPACT_ATOMS: atom_id res chain seq x y z
N MET A 1 -28.36 -0.99 42.62
CA MET A 1 -28.18 -1.77 41.37
C MET A 1 -28.20 -0.92 40.10
N THR A 2 -28.98 0.17 40.04
CA THR A 2 -29.06 1.07 38.87
C THR A 2 -27.76 1.82 38.55
N LEU A 3 -27.13 2.50 39.52
CA LEU A 3 -25.88 3.26 39.26
C LEU A 3 -24.75 2.41 38.65
N VAL A 4 -24.55 1.19 39.14
CA VAL A 4 -23.49 0.29 38.63
C VAL A 4 -23.75 -0.12 37.18
N ARG A 5 -25.01 -0.32 36.79
CA ARG A 5 -25.39 -0.54 35.39
C ARG A 5 -25.13 0.71 34.53
N SER A 6 -25.48 1.90 35.02
CA SER A 6 -25.22 3.16 34.30
C SER A 6 -23.73 3.42 34.08
N LEU A 7 -22.89 3.13 35.08
CA LEU A 7 -21.43 3.25 34.99
C LEU A 7 -20.82 2.23 34.01
N LEU A 8 -21.30 0.98 34.01
CA LEU A 8 -20.88 -0.04 33.04
C LEU A 8 -21.26 0.34 31.61
N VAL A 9 -22.48 0.86 31.38
CA VAL A 9 -22.91 1.32 30.06
C VAL A 9 -22.08 2.51 29.57
N ALA A 10 -21.78 3.48 30.45
CA ALA A 10 -20.90 4.60 30.12
C ALA A 10 -19.46 4.14 29.80
N ALA A 11 -18.92 3.19 30.57
CA ALA A 11 -17.58 2.63 30.33
C ALA A 11 -17.51 1.86 28.99
N LEU A 12 -18.53 1.07 28.64
CA LEU A 12 -18.59 0.43 27.32
C LEU A 12 -18.71 1.47 26.20
N ALA A 13 -19.57 2.48 26.33
CA ALA A 13 -19.76 3.53 25.32
C ALA A 13 -18.47 4.32 25.04
N LEU A 14 -17.62 4.54 26.06
CA LEU A 14 -16.31 5.17 25.93
C LEU A 14 -15.24 4.26 25.31
N ALA A 15 -15.41 2.94 25.36
CA ALA A 15 -14.45 1.98 24.79
C ALA A 15 -14.63 1.75 23.27
N VAL A 16 -15.86 1.80 22.75
CA VAL A 16 -16.14 1.61 21.31
C VAL A 16 -15.30 2.49 20.36
N PRO A 17 -15.15 3.82 20.57
CA PRO A 17 -14.45 4.68 19.60
C PRO A 17 -12.94 4.43 19.47
N PHE A 18 -12.32 3.65 20.37
CA PHE A 18 -10.88 3.32 20.27
C PHE A 18 -10.60 2.14 19.34
N ALA A 19 -11.53 1.18 19.18
CA ALA A 19 -11.35 0.04 18.28
C ALA A 19 -11.39 0.45 16.79
N ALA A 20 -12.05 1.55 16.46
CA ALA A 20 -12.24 2.03 15.08
C ALA A 20 -10.99 2.68 14.43
N ARG A 21 -9.83 2.66 15.10
CA ARG A 21 -8.63 3.42 14.69
C ARG A 21 -7.42 2.58 14.26
N ALA A 22 -7.59 1.27 14.15
CA ALA A 22 -6.54 0.34 13.68
C ALA A 22 -6.64 -0.06 12.20
N ALA A 23 -7.77 0.23 11.54
CA ALA A 23 -7.99 -0.09 10.14
C ALA A 23 -7.27 0.91 9.21
N GLY A 24 -6.38 0.42 8.35
CA GLY A 24 -5.90 1.17 7.19
C GLY A 24 -6.99 1.34 6.13
N GLY A 25 -6.74 2.19 5.13
CA GLY A 25 -7.75 2.57 4.13
C GLY A 25 -8.25 1.45 3.19
N HIS A 26 -7.56 0.31 3.11
CA HIS A 26 -8.02 -0.91 2.42
C HIS A 26 -8.66 -1.93 3.39
N ASP A 27 -8.44 -1.81 4.70
CA ASP A 27 -8.97 -2.77 5.68
C ASP A 27 -10.51 -2.64 5.79
N SER A 28 -11.04 -1.43 5.55
CA SER A 28 -12.47 -1.16 5.39
C SER A 28 -13.05 -1.61 4.04
N VAL A 29 -12.20 -1.83 3.03
CA VAL A 29 -12.57 -2.34 1.70
C VAL A 29 -12.67 -3.87 1.73
N GLY A 30 -11.83 -4.52 2.56
CA GLY A 30 -11.80 -5.96 2.76
C GLY A 30 -11.42 -6.74 1.49
N CYS A 31 -11.39 -8.07 1.60
CA CYS A 31 -11.07 -8.93 0.44
C CYS A 31 -12.03 -8.70 -0.74
N GLY A 32 -13.30 -8.48 -0.43
CA GLY A 32 -14.40 -8.35 -1.41
C GLY A 32 -14.35 -7.09 -2.28
N GLY A 33 -13.75 -5.99 -1.82
CA GLY A 33 -13.68 -4.75 -2.60
C GLY A 33 -12.60 -4.77 -3.68
N CYS A 34 -11.56 -5.59 -3.52
CA CYS A 34 -10.56 -5.84 -4.56
C CYS A 34 -10.88 -7.11 -5.37
N HIS A 35 -11.39 -8.17 -4.74
CA HIS A 35 -11.67 -9.47 -5.36
C HIS A 35 -13.15 -9.86 -5.30
N SER A 36 -13.71 -10.27 -6.43
CA SER A 36 -15.04 -10.89 -6.53
C SER A 36 -14.96 -12.25 -7.21
N ILE A 37 -15.34 -13.31 -6.48
CA ILE A 37 -15.32 -14.70 -6.97
C ILE A 37 -16.43 -14.94 -8.02
N HIS A 38 -17.60 -14.32 -7.83
CA HIS A 38 -18.77 -14.53 -8.70
C HIS A 38 -18.96 -13.45 -9.78
N THR A 39 -18.39 -12.26 -9.60
CA THR A 39 -18.58 -11.10 -10.51
C THR A 39 -17.26 -10.42 -10.88
N ALA A 40 -16.20 -11.20 -11.05
CA ALA A 40 -14.90 -10.75 -11.52
C ALA A 40 -15.01 -9.96 -12.84
N LYS A 41 -14.32 -8.82 -12.91
CA LYS A 41 -14.18 -7.96 -14.10
C LYS A 41 -12.76 -7.92 -14.66
N GLY A 42 -11.79 -8.43 -13.90
CA GLY A 42 -10.39 -8.59 -14.30
C GLY A 42 -9.88 -10.02 -14.15
N LYS A 43 -8.61 -10.23 -14.52
CA LYS A 43 -7.88 -11.49 -14.24
C LYS A 43 -7.78 -11.71 -12.72
N ILE A 44 -7.57 -12.95 -12.27
CA ILE A 44 -7.35 -13.28 -10.84
C ILE A 44 -8.45 -12.68 -9.94
N ILE A 45 -9.70 -12.94 -10.33
CA ILE A 45 -10.93 -12.52 -9.63
C ILE A 45 -11.05 -11.02 -9.27
N PHE A 46 -10.34 -10.10 -9.94
CA PHE A 46 -10.45 -8.67 -9.58
C PHE A 46 -11.87 -8.10 -9.83
N ALA A 47 -12.39 -7.33 -8.87
CA ALA A 47 -13.74 -6.75 -8.88
C ALA A 47 -13.91 -5.56 -9.85
N VAL A 48 -12.80 -5.05 -10.41
CA VAL A 48 -12.74 -3.90 -11.32
C VAL A 48 -12.03 -4.25 -12.63
N THR A 49 -12.47 -3.65 -13.73
CA THR A 49 -11.77 -3.71 -15.01
C THR A 49 -10.52 -2.82 -14.93
N PRO A 50 -9.33 -3.24 -15.40
CA PRO A 50 -8.15 -2.39 -15.45
C PRO A 50 -8.40 -1.08 -16.22
N ASN A 51 -7.96 0.05 -15.67
CA ASN A 51 -8.13 1.37 -16.28
C ASN A 51 -7.12 1.58 -17.42
N THR A 52 -7.64 1.61 -18.65
CA THR A 52 -6.90 1.92 -19.88
C THR A 52 -7.09 3.37 -20.37
N LYS A 53 -7.87 4.18 -19.64
CA LYS A 53 -8.08 5.61 -19.94
C LYS A 53 -7.01 6.50 -19.32
N ALA A 54 -6.50 6.13 -18.14
CA ALA A 54 -5.37 6.81 -17.53
C ALA A 54 -4.08 6.57 -18.36
N LEU A 55 -3.42 7.66 -18.75
CA LEU A 55 -2.22 7.64 -19.59
C LEU A 55 -0.96 7.94 -18.78
N ASP A 56 0.15 7.32 -19.15
CA ASP A 56 1.48 7.68 -18.68
C ASP A 56 1.86 9.08 -19.20
N PRO A 57 2.22 10.03 -18.32
CA PRO A 57 2.51 11.40 -18.71
C PRO A 57 3.73 11.54 -19.63
N LYS A 58 4.65 10.57 -19.62
CA LYS A 58 5.87 10.54 -20.44
C LYS A 58 5.65 9.83 -21.77
N THR A 59 5.08 8.63 -21.76
CA THR A 59 4.92 7.80 -22.98
C THR A 59 3.61 8.06 -23.73
N LYS A 60 2.64 8.71 -23.09
CA LYS A 60 1.25 8.93 -23.57
C LYS A 60 0.47 7.65 -23.86
N GLN A 61 1.00 6.50 -23.47
CA GLN A 61 0.30 5.22 -23.60
C GLN A 61 -0.58 4.95 -22.38
N PRO A 62 -1.67 4.17 -22.53
CA PRO A 62 -2.41 3.61 -21.40
C PRO A 62 -1.49 2.88 -20.42
N TYR A 63 -1.76 3.04 -19.13
CA TYR A 63 -1.14 2.14 -18.15
C TYR A 63 -1.59 0.69 -18.38
N SER A 64 -0.75 -0.25 -17.97
CA SER A 64 -1.00 -1.69 -18.04
C SER A 64 -0.62 -2.37 -16.72
N GLY A 65 -0.60 -3.71 -16.69
CA GLY A 65 -0.18 -4.46 -15.51
C GLY A 65 -1.07 -4.23 -14.28
N THR A 66 -0.45 -4.26 -13.10
CA THR A 66 -1.12 -4.01 -11.82
C THR A 66 -1.41 -2.52 -11.63
N THR A 67 -0.61 -1.62 -12.20
CA THR A 67 -0.87 -0.18 -12.17
C THR A 67 -2.21 0.17 -12.83
N ALA A 68 -2.56 -0.42 -13.98
CA ALA A 68 -3.88 -0.21 -14.59
C ALA A 68 -5.03 -0.64 -13.67
N LEU A 69 -4.87 -1.74 -12.93
CA LEU A 69 -5.83 -2.18 -11.93
C LEU A 69 -5.95 -1.17 -10.78
N CYS A 70 -4.83 -0.74 -10.18
CA CYS A 70 -4.84 0.24 -9.09
C CYS A 70 -5.53 1.55 -9.52
N LEU A 71 -5.28 2.01 -10.74
CA LEU A 71 -5.86 3.21 -11.31
C LEU A 71 -7.36 3.08 -11.69
N ALA A 72 -7.94 1.88 -11.67
CA ALA A 72 -9.39 1.72 -11.77
C ALA A 72 -10.12 2.24 -10.51
N CYS A 73 -9.42 2.33 -9.38
CA CYS A 73 -9.91 2.98 -8.17
C CYS A 73 -9.23 4.33 -7.93
N HIS A 74 -7.90 4.37 -8.06
CA HIS A 74 -7.04 5.50 -7.67
C HIS A 74 -6.73 6.52 -8.77
N ALA A 75 -7.29 6.43 -9.98
CA ALA A 75 -7.29 7.61 -10.87
C ALA A 75 -8.48 8.52 -10.54
N ASP A 76 -8.41 9.79 -10.96
CA ASP A 76 -9.58 10.67 -10.98
C ASP A 76 -10.68 10.06 -11.87
N SER A 77 -11.95 10.34 -11.55
CA SER A 77 -13.09 9.85 -12.35
C SER A 77 -13.08 10.38 -13.79
N LYS A 78 -12.52 11.58 -14.02
CA LYS A 78 -12.27 12.11 -15.38
C LYS A 78 -11.30 11.23 -16.18
N ASP A 79 -10.37 10.55 -15.52
CA ASP A 79 -9.34 9.67 -16.11
C ASP A 79 -9.71 8.18 -15.98
N GLY A 80 -10.97 7.86 -15.67
CA GLY A 80 -11.51 6.50 -15.67
C GLY A 80 -11.33 5.71 -14.37
N GLY A 81 -10.88 6.34 -13.29
CA GLY A 81 -10.88 5.74 -11.95
C GLY A 81 -12.21 5.95 -11.21
N GLN A 82 -12.28 5.49 -9.96
CA GLN A 82 -13.42 5.72 -9.07
C GLN A 82 -13.23 6.94 -8.17
N GLY A 83 -12.07 7.61 -8.22
CA GLY A 83 -11.77 8.78 -7.40
C GLY A 83 -11.44 8.47 -5.94
N TYR A 84 -11.11 7.22 -5.61
CA TYR A 84 -10.70 6.86 -4.25
C TYR A 84 -9.25 7.29 -4.01
N ALA A 85 -9.05 8.32 -3.19
CA ALA A 85 -7.73 8.89 -2.88
C ALA A 85 -6.85 9.05 -4.15
N PRO A 86 -7.28 9.88 -5.12
CA PRO A 86 -6.77 9.83 -6.48
C PRO A 86 -5.30 10.25 -6.56
N VAL A 87 -4.57 9.57 -7.44
CA VAL A 87 -3.16 9.82 -7.76
C VAL A 87 -3.00 10.08 -9.26
N SER A 88 -2.08 10.96 -9.61
CA SER A 88 -1.77 11.29 -10.99
C SER A 88 -0.26 11.24 -11.21
N GLY A 89 0.18 10.58 -12.29
CA GLY A 89 1.59 10.46 -12.66
C GLY A 89 2.28 11.81 -12.92
N HIS A 90 1.52 12.90 -13.07
CA HIS A 90 2.05 14.26 -13.14
C HIS A 90 2.52 14.83 -11.79
N MET A 91 2.01 14.30 -10.68
CA MET A 91 2.30 14.79 -9.31
C MET A 91 2.97 13.73 -8.40
N SER A 92 3.09 12.49 -8.88
CA SER A 92 3.61 11.36 -8.12
C SER A 92 4.98 10.88 -8.60
N HIS A 93 5.66 10.10 -7.77
CA HIS A 93 6.85 9.36 -8.19
C HIS A 93 6.49 8.43 -9.36
N PRO A 94 7.38 8.23 -10.37
CA PRO A 94 7.11 7.34 -11.49
C PRO A 94 6.68 5.93 -11.07
N TYR A 95 5.65 5.40 -11.73
CA TYR A 95 5.08 4.07 -11.57
C TYR A 95 4.59 3.54 -12.93
N GLY A 96 4.30 2.24 -13.03
CA GLY A 96 3.94 1.60 -14.30
C GLY A 96 5.10 1.53 -15.31
N VAL A 97 6.34 1.66 -14.83
CA VAL A 97 7.53 1.85 -15.66
C VAL A 97 8.08 0.49 -16.10
N GLY A 98 8.18 0.28 -17.42
CA GLY A 98 8.63 -0.99 -18.00
C GLY A 98 10.11 -1.33 -17.79
N ASN A 99 10.98 -0.32 -17.64
CA ASN A 99 12.41 -0.48 -17.38
C ASN A 99 12.90 0.64 -16.47
N VAL A 100 13.49 0.30 -15.31
CA VAL A 100 14.11 1.28 -14.41
C VAL A 100 15.52 1.62 -14.91
N ASN A 101 15.86 2.91 -14.98
CA ASN A 101 17.22 3.34 -15.30
C ASN A 101 18.13 3.22 -14.06
N PRO A 102 19.13 2.32 -14.04
CA PRO A 102 20.00 2.10 -12.87
C PRO A 102 20.89 3.30 -12.53
N LYS A 103 21.05 4.27 -13.44
CA LYS A 103 21.73 5.55 -13.18
C LYS A 103 20.87 6.53 -12.37
N VAL A 104 19.55 6.29 -12.28
CA VAL A 104 18.57 7.14 -11.56
C VAL A 104 18.16 6.47 -10.24
N ALA A 105 17.83 5.18 -10.28
CA ALA A 105 17.39 4.40 -9.12
C ALA A 105 17.93 2.97 -9.19
N LYS A 106 18.43 2.45 -8.07
CA LYS A 106 18.81 1.04 -7.88
C LYS A 106 17.66 0.31 -7.20
N VAL A 107 16.59 0.04 -7.94
CA VAL A 107 15.40 -0.65 -7.41
C VAL A 107 15.71 -2.15 -7.21
N PRO A 108 15.50 -2.72 -6.01
CA PRO A 108 15.63 -4.15 -5.76
C PRO A 108 14.67 -4.99 -6.62
N ALA A 109 15.09 -6.19 -7.01
CA ALA A 109 14.30 -7.06 -7.89
C ALA A 109 12.95 -7.46 -7.26
N GLU A 110 12.89 -7.58 -5.93
CA GLU A 110 11.70 -7.89 -5.14
C GLU A 110 10.63 -6.79 -5.14
N LEU A 111 10.99 -5.58 -5.63
CA LEU A 111 10.06 -4.45 -5.83
C LEU A 111 9.64 -4.30 -7.31
N LEU A 112 10.09 -5.19 -8.19
CA LEU A 112 9.67 -5.25 -9.59
C LEU A 112 8.68 -6.40 -9.77
N ARG A 113 7.58 -6.14 -10.49
CA ARG A 113 6.63 -7.17 -10.92
C ARG A 113 6.85 -7.44 -12.39
N ASP A 114 7.28 -8.65 -12.73
CA ASP A 114 7.57 -9.06 -14.12
C ASP A 114 8.57 -8.09 -14.81
N GLY A 115 9.58 -7.63 -14.05
CA GLY A 115 10.58 -6.64 -14.46
C GLY A 115 10.12 -5.16 -14.40
N ARG A 116 8.83 -4.91 -14.19
CA ARG A 116 8.21 -3.58 -14.22
C ARG A 116 8.13 -2.96 -12.82
N PHE A 117 8.33 -1.65 -12.71
CA PHE A 117 8.13 -0.89 -11.47
C PHE A 117 6.68 -0.41 -11.38
N GLU A 118 5.84 -1.23 -10.73
CA GLU A 118 4.40 -1.04 -10.58
C GLU A 118 4.07 -0.42 -9.21
N CYS A 119 2.80 -0.05 -8.98
CA CYS A 119 2.32 0.48 -7.69
C CYS A 119 2.71 -0.42 -6.49
N ILE A 120 2.71 -1.74 -6.70
CA ILE A 120 3.06 -2.74 -5.69
C ILE A 120 4.57 -2.86 -5.38
N GLY A 121 5.43 -2.14 -6.11
CA GLY A 121 6.83 -1.97 -5.72
C GLY A 121 6.97 -1.07 -4.48
N CYS A 122 6.05 -0.14 -4.29
CA CYS A 122 6.01 0.76 -3.13
C CYS A 122 5.01 0.30 -2.06
N HIS A 123 3.87 -0.27 -2.47
CA HIS A 123 2.77 -0.63 -1.57
C HIS A 123 2.52 -2.14 -1.54
N ASP A 124 2.13 -2.69 -0.39
CA ASP A 124 1.59 -4.05 -0.29
C ASP A 124 0.21 -4.00 0.37
N PRO A 125 -0.90 -4.05 -0.40
CA PRO A 125 -2.26 -3.89 0.11
C PRO A 125 -2.86 -5.18 0.66
N HIS A 126 -2.16 -6.32 0.55
CA HIS A 126 -2.63 -7.60 1.06
C HIS A 126 -2.55 -7.65 2.59
N PRO A 127 -3.45 -8.41 3.24
CA PRO A 127 -3.88 -8.12 4.61
C PRO A 127 -2.73 -8.15 5.62
N SER A 128 -2.89 -7.36 6.68
CA SER A 128 -1.94 -7.24 7.79
C SER A 128 -0.62 -6.55 7.45
N ASN A 129 -0.58 -5.67 6.44
CA ASN A 129 0.46 -4.63 6.34
C ASN A 129 0.05 -3.39 7.16
N PRO A 130 0.62 -3.15 8.37
CA PRO A 130 0.26 -2.03 9.23
C PRO A 130 0.98 -0.73 8.85
N ASN A 131 1.90 -0.78 7.89
CA ASN A 131 2.79 0.33 7.58
C ASN A 131 1.99 1.53 7.03
N TYR A 132 2.56 2.72 7.20
CA TYR A 132 1.94 3.97 6.74
C TYR A 132 1.48 3.87 5.28
N LYS A 133 0.17 4.00 5.04
CA LYS A 133 -0.45 3.88 3.71
C LYS A 133 -0.03 2.61 2.95
N TYR A 134 0.13 1.48 3.63
CA TYR A 134 0.53 0.20 3.04
C TYR A 134 1.93 0.19 2.41
N LEU A 135 2.82 1.11 2.78
CA LEU A 135 4.18 1.12 2.24
C LEU A 135 4.94 -0.17 2.59
N ARG A 136 5.81 -0.62 1.68
CA ARG A 136 6.66 -1.80 1.90
C ARG A 136 7.81 -1.58 2.87
N VAL A 137 8.04 -0.34 3.31
CA VAL A 137 8.95 -0.01 4.42
C VAL A 137 8.13 0.69 5.48
N ASP A 138 8.32 0.35 6.76
CA ASP A 138 7.77 1.18 7.83
C ASP A 138 8.51 2.51 7.86
N THR A 139 7.75 3.60 7.74
CA THR A 139 8.26 4.97 7.75
C THR A 139 7.95 5.67 9.07
N ALA A 140 7.58 4.94 10.13
CA ALA A 140 7.15 5.48 11.41
C ALA A 140 6.05 6.56 11.24
N LYS A 141 5.00 6.24 10.46
CA LYS A 141 3.92 7.16 10.05
C LYS A 141 4.38 8.35 9.18
N GLY A 142 5.43 8.15 8.37
CA GLY A 142 5.98 9.13 7.43
C GLY A 142 7.18 9.94 7.95
N GLN A 143 7.60 9.73 9.21
CA GLN A 143 8.75 10.41 9.82
C GLN A 143 10.11 9.91 9.27
N GLN A 144 10.18 8.66 8.81
CA GLN A 144 11.38 8.00 8.27
C GLN A 144 11.24 7.74 6.77
N MET A 145 10.83 8.77 6.02
CA MET A 145 10.62 8.68 4.57
C MET A 145 11.94 8.56 3.79
N ASP A 146 13.04 9.02 4.37
CA ASP A 146 14.41 8.85 3.86
C ASP A 146 14.83 7.37 3.80
N ALA A 147 14.47 6.57 4.82
CA ALA A 147 14.66 5.12 4.81
C ALA A 147 13.96 4.46 3.61
N PHE A 148 12.69 4.80 3.38
CA PHE A 148 11.90 4.29 2.26
C PHE A 148 12.47 4.72 0.90
N CYS A 149 12.72 6.01 0.70
CA CYS A 149 13.30 6.53 -0.55
C CYS A 149 14.69 5.95 -0.82
N GLY A 150 15.49 5.76 0.23
CA GLY A 150 16.86 5.26 0.17
C GLY A 150 17.00 3.81 -0.27
N VAL A 151 15.96 2.96 -0.14
CA VAL A 151 15.92 1.60 -0.70
C VAL A 151 16.23 1.60 -2.20
N CYS A 152 15.64 2.57 -2.93
CA CYS A 152 15.84 2.71 -4.38
C CYS A 152 16.85 3.80 -4.75
N HIS A 153 17.08 4.78 -3.86
CA HIS A 153 18.04 5.87 -4.06
C HIS A 153 19.10 5.93 -2.95
N PRO A 154 19.99 4.93 -2.83
CA PRO A 154 20.96 4.85 -1.73
C PRO A 154 22.00 5.99 -1.73
N GLY A 155 22.14 6.74 -2.83
CA GLY A 155 22.95 7.97 -2.87
C GLY A 155 22.20 9.25 -2.44
N LYS A 156 20.97 9.13 -1.91
CA LYS A 156 20.11 10.25 -1.48
C LYS A 156 19.62 10.13 -0.03
N ALA A 157 20.07 9.11 0.69
CA ALA A 157 19.73 8.85 2.08
C ALA A 157 20.99 8.42 2.84
N ASP A 158 20.97 8.51 4.17
CA ASP A 158 22.09 8.02 4.97
C ASP A 158 22.21 6.49 4.89
N ALA A 159 23.45 6.00 4.78
CA ALA A 159 23.75 4.58 4.63
C ALA A 159 23.50 3.78 5.91
N ALA A 160 23.57 4.43 7.09
CA ALA A 160 22.95 3.98 8.33
C ALA A 160 21.48 3.64 8.06
N THR A 161 20.66 4.68 7.87
CA THR A 161 19.19 4.61 7.76
C THR A 161 18.68 3.57 6.75
N VAL A 162 19.30 3.46 5.56
CA VAL A 162 18.87 2.47 4.54
C VAL A 162 19.06 1.03 5.00
N LYS A 163 20.06 0.73 5.85
CA LYS A 163 20.28 -0.64 6.35
C LYS A 163 19.22 -1.11 7.34
N GLN A 164 18.45 -0.22 7.97
CA GLN A 164 17.32 -0.62 8.83
C GLN A 164 15.99 -0.72 8.06
N ALA A 165 15.95 -0.36 6.77
CA ALA A 165 14.74 -0.44 5.94
C ALA A 165 14.39 -1.91 5.62
N ALA A 166 13.60 -2.55 6.49
CA ALA A 166 13.04 -3.87 6.24
C ALA A 166 11.91 -3.79 5.19
N LEU A 167 11.99 -4.66 4.17
CA LEU A 167 10.94 -4.80 3.18
C LEU A 167 9.85 -5.77 3.68
N PHE A 168 8.68 -5.21 3.97
CA PHE A 168 7.45 -5.97 4.15
C PHE A 168 7.01 -6.57 2.81
N THR A 169 6.61 -7.85 2.84
CA THR A 169 5.99 -8.53 1.70
C THR A 169 4.98 -9.55 2.20
N SER A 170 3.69 -9.33 1.92
CA SER A 170 2.63 -10.33 2.13
C SER A 170 2.39 -11.18 0.87
N MET A 171 3.18 -10.96 -0.19
CA MET A 171 3.17 -11.71 -1.45
C MET A 171 4.32 -12.71 -1.60
N ASP A 172 5.00 -13.06 -0.50
CA ASP A 172 6.07 -14.07 -0.48
C ASP A 172 5.50 -15.45 -0.09
N GLU A 173 4.77 -16.07 -1.01
CA GLU A 173 4.22 -17.43 -0.88
C GLU A 173 5.30 -18.54 -0.95
N SER A 174 6.59 -18.19 -0.99
CA SER A 174 7.69 -19.17 -1.07
C SER A 174 7.97 -19.93 0.23
N GLY A 175 7.21 -19.63 1.30
CA GLY A 175 7.37 -20.24 2.63
C GLY A 175 8.58 -19.69 3.42
N ALA A 176 9.37 -18.80 2.84
CA ALA A 176 10.43 -18.09 3.54
C ALA A 176 9.82 -17.09 4.54
N LYS A 177 9.78 -17.48 5.82
CA LYS A 177 9.41 -16.58 6.93
C LYS A 177 10.44 -15.44 7.07
N ARG A 178 10.33 -14.41 6.22
CA ARG A 178 10.93 -13.10 6.50
C ARG A 178 10.36 -12.63 7.83
N ALA A 179 11.23 -12.17 8.73
CA ALA A 179 10.88 -11.96 10.13
C ALA A 179 9.61 -11.09 10.23
N ALA A 180 8.61 -11.59 10.96
CA ALA A 180 7.42 -10.81 11.25
C ALA A 180 7.83 -9.46 11.85
N ALA A 181 7.16 -8.38 11.42
CA ALA A 181 7.42 -7.05 11.95
C ALA A 181 7.43 -7.11 13.49
N PRO A 182 8.41 -6.47 14.16
CA PRO A 182 8.52 -6.55 15.61
C PRO A 182 7.19 -6.09 16.23
N ALA A 183 6.61 -6.95 17.06
CA ALA A 183 5.32 -6.69 17.68
C ALA A 183 5.35 -5.32 18.37
N PRO A 184 4.29 -4.50 18.25
CA PRO A 184 4.26 -3.18 18.89
C PRO A 184 4.55 -3.34 20.39
N ALA A 185 5.51 -2.57 20.88
CA ALA A 185 5.97 -2.68 22.27
C ALA A 185 4.78 -2.59 23.23
N PRO A 186 4.70 -3.47 24.25
CA PRO A 186 3.54 -3.51 25.14
C PRO A 186 3.37 -2.15 25.81
N ALA A 187 2.14 -1.62 25.74
CA ALA A 187 1.80 -0.39 26.43
C ALA A 187 2.12 -0.56 27.93
N LYS A 188 2.97 0.33 28.46
CA LYS A 188 3.28 0.36 29.89
C LYS A 188 1.98 0.62 30.66
N LYS A 189 1.69 -0.25 31.63
CA LYS A 189 0.63 -0.06 32.63
C LYS A 189 1.11 0.90 33.70
#